data_AF-A0A815J9Z0-F1
#
_entry.id   AF-A0A815J9Z0-F1
#
_cell.length_a   1.000
_cell.length_b   1.000
_cell.length_c   1.000
_cell.angle_alpha   90.00
_cell.angle_beta   90.00
_cell.angle_gamma   90.00
#
_symmetry.space_group_name_H-M   'P 1'
#
loop_
_entity.id
_entity.type
_entity.pdbx_description
1 polymer ?
#
loop_
_entity_poly.entity_id
_entity_poly.type
_entity_poly.pdbx_seq_one_letter_code
_entity_poly.pdbx_strand_id
1 'polypeptide(L)'
;MSLEEVRPIIDCFCQILSLHGFSIITSETFRLAKYDQNEATVPLYKLIFELIHFDSNPTNQELFKNKFSQMSKDEIVNIIKDDLYKRGYTYDHFLSLDNNMEKGSRQLLVCLGWLIYHIKFIEKCMKLCLKSISNDNQTDKDQNVKCDLIEQIKQAKRSNLKVRSRLQAIEHMDLQENRHMSSFEIQLYQYPHLISQYLIELDKEHHKLSLFLYWNKHENIFWKWMESVLDQPITIENNELLRDVNCQYLEAERQKFNAAIDTLDSALVQLEQLWISNDNHQSIERDVSLIITSIDTQISSLFNQLLNNKSLLRNKSFSE
;
A
#
# COMPACT_ATOMS: atom_id res chain seq x y z
N MET A 1 -11.59 -17.69 16.49
CA MET A 1 -10.14 -17.45 16.57
C MET A 1 -9.84 -16.79 17.90
N SER A 2 -8.94 -17.34 18.71
CA SER A 2 -8.61 -16.75 20.02
C SER A 2 -7.80 -15.47 19.82
N LEU A 3 -8.14 -14.41 20.55
CA LEU A 3 -7.39 -13.13 20.53
C LEU A 3 -5.92 -13.30 20.94
N GLU A 4 -5.62 -14.35 21.69
CA GLU A 4 -4.28 -14.69 22.18
C GLU A 4 -3.32 -15.14 21.07
N GLU A 5 -3.84 -15.78 20.01
CA GLU A 5 -3.00 -16.22 18.87
C GLU A 5 -2.67 -15.06 17.92
N VAL A 6 -3.56 -14.08 17.81
CA VAL A 6 -3.45 -12.98 16.84
C VAL A 6 -2.57 -11.86 17.36
N ARG A 7 -2.67 -11.55 18.66
CA ARG A 7 -1.90 -10.47 19.30
C ARG A 7 -0.40 -10.50 19.00
N PRO A 8 0.35 -11.62 19.18
CA PRO A 8 1.78 -11.65 18.90
C PRO A 8 2.12 -11.41 17.42
N ILE A 9 1.20 -11.72 16.51
CA ILE A 9 1.38 -11.53 15.06
C ILE A 9 1.18 -10.06 14.71
N ILE A 10 0.16 -9.42 15.27
CA ILE A 10 -0.04 -7.97 15.12
C ILE A 10 1.11 -7.21 15.80
N ASP A 11 1.59 -7.65 16.96
CA ASP A 11 2.77 -7.07 17.59
C ASP A 11 4.03 -7.22 16.73
N CYS A 12 4.20 -8.37 16.07
CA CYS A 12 5.26 -8.56 15.09
C CYS A 12 5.11 -7.59 13.90
N PHE A 13 3.89 -7.37 13.40
CA PHE A 13 3.64 -6.38 12.35
C PHE A 13 3.98 -4.96 12.79
N CYS A 14 3.56 -4.57 13.99
CA CYS A 14 3.87 -3.29 14.61
C CYS A 14 5.39 -3.08 14.76
N GLN A 15 6.13 -4.14 15.11
CA GLN A 15 7.59 -4.10 15.15
C GLN A 15 8.21 -3.94 13.76
N ILE A 16 7.67 -4.61 12.73
CA ILE A 16 8.12 -4.40 11.35
C ILE A 16 7.86 -2.94 10.94
N LEU A 17 6.71 -2.37 11.25
CA LEU A 17 6.41 -0.96 10.99
C LEU A 17 7.41 -0.03 11.68
N SER A 18 7.68 -0.21 12.97
CA SER A 18 8.61 0.64 13.71
C SER A 18 10.04 0.56 13.20
N LEU A 19 10.48 -0.62 12.73
CA LEU A 19 11.79 -0.83 12.11
C LEU A 19 11.98 -0.06 10.81
N HIS A 20 10.89 0.24 10.09
CA HIS A 20 10.90 1.05 8.87
C HIS A 20 10.42 2.47 9.15
N GLY A 21 10.56 2.96 10.39
CA GLY A 21 10.34 4.35 10.72
C GLY A 21 8.88 4.80 10.68
N PHE A 22 7.91 3.91 10.54
CA PHE A 22 6.48 4.24 10.62
C PHE A 22 6.10 4.68 12.04
N SER A 23 4.94 5.30 12.15
CA SER A 23 4.34 5.68 13.43
C SER A 23 4.17 4.47 14.35
N ILE A 24 4.46 4.68 15.64
CA ILE A 24 4.31 3.65 16.68
C ILE A 24 2.83 3.35 16.83
N ILE A 25 2.43 2.16 16.38
CA ILE A 25 1.07 1.64 16.52
C ILE A 25 1.18 0.33 17.29
N THR A 26 0.22 0.10 18.17
CA THR A 26 0.20 -1.08 19.04
C THR A 26 -0.88 -2.05 18.60
N SER A 27 -0.75 -3.32 18.96
CA SER A 27 -1.82 -4.32 18.75
C SER A 27 -3.14 -3.91 19.39
N GLU A 28 -3.09 -3.09 20.44
CA GLU A 28 -4.27 -2.50 21.06
C GLU A 28 -5.02 -1.56 20.12
N THR A 29 -4.32 -0.72 19.36
CA THR A 29 -4.95 0.15 18.35
C THR A 29 -5.68 -0.66 17.28
N PHE A 30 -5.12 -1.79 16.84
CA PHE A 30 -5.78 -2.71 15.91
C PHE A 30 -7.00 -3.39 16.52
N ARG A 31 -6.94 -3.74 17.81
CA ARG A 31 -8.08 -4.28 18.57
C ARG A 31 -9.21 -3.25 18.67
N LEU A 32 -8.89 -2.02 19.06
CA LEU A 32 -9.83 -0.91 19.16
C LEU A 32 -10.50 -0.64 17.80
N ALA A 33 -9.72 -0.61 16.72
CA ALA A 33 -10.23 -0.43 15.37
C ALA A 33 -11.18 -1.56 14.92
N LYS A 34 -10.89 -2.81 15.31
CA LYS A 34 -11.79 -3.94 15.03
C LYS A 34 -13.18 -3.73 15.63
N TYR A 35 -13.27 -3.13 16.82
CA TYR A 35 -14.53 -2.83 17.52
C TYR A 35 -15.05 -1.41 17.26
N ASP A 36 -14.59 -0.79 16.17
CA ASP A 36 -14.95 0.56 15.71
C ASP A 36 -14.82 1.67 16.78
N GLN A 37 -13.78 1.59 17.60
CA GLN A 37 -13.51 2.57 18.65
C GLN A 37 -12.77 3.80 18.11
N ASN A 38 -13.26 4.99 18.45
CA ASN A 38 -12.81 6.26 17.87
C ASN A 38 -11.35 6.60 18.19
N GLU A 39 -10.80 6.05 19.28
CA GLU A 39 -9.41 6.25 19.68
C GLU A 39 -8.41 5.71 18.65
N ALA A 40 -8.82 4.73 17.83
CA ALA A 40 -7.96 4.13 16.81
C ALA A 40 -7.94 4.90 15.48
N THR A 41 -8.87 5.84 15.27
CA THR A 41 -9.07 6.53 13.99
C THR A 41 -7.87 7.38 13.58
N VAL A 42 -7.38 8.25 14.47
CA VAL A 42 -6.25 9.16 14.18
C VAL A 42 -4.94 8.40 13.93
N PRO A 43 -4.53 7.41 14.76
CA PRO A 43 -3.35 6.60 14.47
C PRO A 43 -3.44 5.86 13.13
N LEU A 44 -4.61 5.36 12.76
CA LEU A 44 -4.80 4.64 11.49
C LEU A 44 -4.72 5.56 10.27
N TYR A 45 -5.31 6.76 10.33
CA TYR A 45 -5.15 7.76 9.27
C TYR A 45 -3.68 8.11 9.05
N LYS A 46 -2.93 8.29 10.13
CA LYS A 46 -1.49 8.55 10.06
C LYS A 46 -0.73 7.41 9.38
N LEU A 47 -1.04 6.17 9.74
CA LEU A 47 -0.41 5.00 9.13
C LEU A 47 -0.72 4.87 7.64
N ILE A 48 -1.99 5.05 7.25
CA ILE A 48 -2.42 4.97 5.86
C ILE A 48 -1.72 6.05 5.03
N PHE A 49 -1.63 7.27 5.55
CA PHE A 49 -0.90 8.36 4.90
C PHE A 49 0.58 8.01 4.70
N GLU A 50 1.26 7.52 5.75
CA GLU A 50 2.66 7.09 5.67
C GLU A 50 2.84 5.95 4.67
N LEU A 51 1.91 4.99 4.59
CA LEU A 51 1.99 3.86 3.66
C LEU A 51 1.75 4.26 2.20
N ILE A 52 0.81 5.17 1.92
CA ILE A 52 0.59 5.72 0.58
C ILE A 52 1.87 6.40 0.08
N HIS A 53 2.52 7.17 0.95
CA HIS A 53 3.77 7.85 0.62
C HIS A 53 4.99 6.93 0.54
N PHE A 54 5.05 5.89 1.38
CA PHE A 54 6.08 4.85 1.31
C PHE A 54 6.06 4.10 -0.02
N ASP A 55 4.87 3.90 -0.60
CA ASP A 55 4.78 3.27 -1.90
C ASP A 55 5.48 4.10 -2.99
N SER A 56 5.29 5.42 -2.95
CA SER A 56 5.91 6.34 -3.90
C SER A 56 7.40 6.56 -3.62
N ASN A 57 7.83 6.66 -2.35
CA ASN A 57 9.22 6.95 -1.96
C ASN A 57 9.60 6.27 -0.63
N PRO A 58 10.24 5.08 -0.66
CA PRO A 58 10.52 4.30 0.55
C PRO A 58 11.63 4.85 1.46
N THR A 59 12.45 5.80 0.97
CA THR A 59 13.70 6.23 1.63
C THR A 59 13.56 7.47 2.53
N ASN A 60 12.51 8.29 2.35
CA ASN A 60 12.41 9.63 2.97
C ASN A 60 11.36 9.71 4.11
N GLN A 61 11.50 8.84 5.11
CA GLN A 61 10.49 8.64 6.16
C GLN A 61 10.28 9.84 7.10
N GLU A 62 11.31 10.65 7.35
CA GLU A 62 11.21 11.83 8.24
C GLU A 62 10.39 12.97 7.63
N LEU A 63 10.41 13.12 6.30
CA LEU A 63 9.64 14.15 5.59
C LEU A 63 8.13 13.94 5.75
N PHE A 64 7.69 12.68 5.83
CA PHE A 64 6.26 12.36 5.94
C PHE A 64 5.70 12.67 7.32
N LYS A 65 6.48 12.45 8.39
CA LYS A 65 6.09 12.80 9.77
C LYS A 65 5.95 14.32 9.95
N ASN A 66 6.85 15.07 9.33
CA ASN A 66 6.79 16.53 9.34
C ASN A 66 5.60 17.06 8.54
N LYS A 67 5.33 16.45 7.37
CA LYS A 67 4.19 16.82 6.53
C LYS A 67 2.85 16.52 7.21
N PHE A 68 2.70 15.37 7.85
CA PHE A 68 1.48 15.04 8.61
C PHE A 68 1.21 16.03 9.76
N SER A 69 2.27 16.56 10.38
CA SER A 69 2.14 17.50 11.51
C SER A 69 1.85 18.95 11.07
N GLN A 70 2.07 19.27 9.80
CA GLN A 70 1.88 20.62 9.24
C GLN A 70 0.53 20.81 8.54
N MET A 71 -0.14 19.71 8.19
CA MET A 71 -1.38 19.73 7.41
C MET A 71 -2.62 19.65 8.32
N SER A 72 -3.72 20.24 7.87
CA SER A 72 -5.00 20.13 8.56
C SER A 72 -5.60 18.72 8.39
N LYS A 73 -6.47 18.34 9.33
CA LYS A 73 -7.12 17.00 9.29
C LYS A 73 -7.90 16.78 7.99
N ASP A 74 -8.60 17.81 7.52
CA ASP A 74 -9.41 17.74 6.29
C ASP A 74 -8.53 17.55 5.04
N GLU A 75 -7.38 18.22 4.97
CA GLU A 75 -6.42 18.03 3.88
C GLU A 75 -5.87 16.60 3.84
N ILE A 76 -5.58 16.01 5.01
CA ILE A 76 -5.08 14.64 5.10
C ILE A 76 -6.14 13.64 4.62
N VAL A 77 -7.39 13.78 5.07
CA VAL A 77 -8.49 12.89 4.65
C VAL A 77 -8.73 13.00 3.15
N ASN A 78 -8.73 14.21 2.59
CA ASN A 78 -8.90 14.43 1.15
C ASN A 78 -7.76 13.81 0.32
N ILE A 79 -6.50 13.98 0.74
CA ILE A 79 -5.36 13.34 0.06
C ILE A 79 -5.48 11.82 0.08
N ILE A 80 -5.82 11.25 1.24
CA ILE A 80 -5.98 9.80 1.37
C ILE A 80 -7.12 9.31 0.48
N LYS A 81 -8.27 9.97 0.47
CA LYS A 81 -9.41 9.63 -0.40
C LYS A 81 -9.03 9.73 -1.89
N ASP A 82 -8.38 10.81 -2.30
CA ASP A 82 -7.94 11.03 -3.67
C ASP A 82 -6.93 9.96 -4.12
N ASP A 83 -5.92 9.65 -3.30
CA ASP A 83 -4.90 8.66 -3.65
C ASP A 83 -5.43 7.22 -3.61
N LEU A 84 -6.36 6.91 -2.71
CA LEU A 84 -7.05 5.63 -2.70
C LEU A 84 -7.95 5.46 -3.93
N TYR A 85 -8.66 6.52 -4.33
CA TYR A 85 -9.49 6.51 -5.54
C TYR A 85 -8.65 6.30 -6.80
N LYS A 86 -7.51 7.01 -6.93
CA LYS A 86 -6.55 6.79 -8.04
C LYS A 86 -6.03 5.35 -8.10
N ARG A 87 -5.93 4.67 -6.95
CA ARG A 87 -5.48 3.28 -6.83
C ARG A 87 -6.63 2.27 -7.02
N GLY A 88 -7.86 2.73 -7.24
CA GLY A 88 -9.03 1.89 -7.53
C GLY A 88 -9.79 1.40 -6.29
N TYR A 89 -9.56 1.98 -5.11
CA TYR A 89 -10.34 1.65 -3.92
C TYR A 89 -11.69 2.38 -3.93
N THR A 90 -12.77 1.67 -4.27
CA THR A 90 -14.12 2.23 -4.44
C THR A 90 -15.07 1.88 -3.28
N TYR A 91 -14.55 1.70 -2.07
CA TYR A 91 -15.42 1.33 -0.94
C TYR A 91 -16.21 2.53 -0.45
N ASP A 92 -17.50 2.59 -0.80
CA ASP A 92 -18.39 3.73 -0.53
C ASP A 92 -18.44 4.14 0.94
N HIS A 93 -18.41 3.17 1.85
CA HIS A 93 -18.43 3.43 3.29
C HIS A 93 -17.19 4.15 3.82
N PHE A 94 -16.07 4.07 3.11
CA PHE A 94 -14.85 4.81 3.44
C PHE A 94 -14.89 6.22 2.83
N LEU A 95 -15.41 6.34 1.61
CA LEU A 95 -15.56 7.62 0.92
C LEU A 95 -16.60 8.52 1.62
N SER A 96 -17.61 7.91 2.25
CA SER A 96 -18.64 8.58 3.04
C SER A 96 -18.21 8.95 4.48
N LEU A 97 -16.97 8.66 4.89
CA LEU A 97 -16.52 9.04 6.24
C LEU A 97 -16.33 10.55 6.34
N ASP A 98 -16.79 11.12 7.45
CA ASP A 98 -16.60 12.53 7.77
C ASP A 98 -15.11 12.88 7.89
N ASN A 99 -14.76 14.10 7.50
CA ASN A 99 -13.37 14.57 7.51
C ASN A 99 -12.83 14.82 8.94
N ASN A 100 -13.70 14.77 9.96
CA ASN A 100 -13.36 15.02 11.36
C ASN A 100 -12.49 13.93 12.02
N MET A 101 -12.21 12.81 11.33
CA MET A 101 -11.44 11.67 11.86
C MET A 101 -11.99 11.11 13.19
N GLU A 102 -13.30 11.25 13.42
CA GLU A 102 -13.92 10.83 14.69
C GLU A 102 -14.51 9.42 14.63
N LYS A 103 -14.93 8.95 13.46
CA LYS A 103 -15.61 7.65 13.29
C LYS A 103 -15.01 6.84 12.16
N GLY A 104 -15.26 5.53 12.18
CA GLY A 104 -14.94 4.62 11.10
C GLY A 104 -13.54 4.00 11.15
N SER A 105 -13.04 3.80 12.38
CA SER A 105 -11.77 3.10 12.62
C SER A 105 -11.77 1.69 12.02
N ARG A 106 -12.94 1.04 11.94
CA ARG A 106 -13.06 -0.27 11.30
C ARG A 106 -12.90 -0.20 9.78
N GLN A 107 -13.51 0.78 9.11
CA GLN A 107 -13.38 0.98 7.66
C GLN A 107 -11.93 1.37 7.31
N LEU A 108 -11.27 2.15 8.17
CA LEU A 108 -9.84 2.44 8.06
C LEU A 108 -8.99 1.18 8.20
N LEU A 109 -9.31 0.29 9.12
CA LEU A 109 -8.60 -0.99 9.27
C LEU A 109 -8.76 -1.87 8.03
N VAL A 110 -9.95 -1.93 7.44
CA VAL A 110 -10.18 -2.65 6.17
C VAL A 110 -9.39 -2.02 5.02
N CYS A 111 -9.42 -0.70 4.90
CA CYS A 111 -8.63 0.04 3.93
C CYS A 111 -7.13 -0.23 4.08
N LEU A 112 -6.64 -0.24 5.33
CA LEU A 112 -5.26 -0.56 5.65
C LEU A 112 -4.90 -1.98 5.21
N GLY A 113 -5.76 -2.97 5.49
CA GLY A 113 -5.58 -4.34 5.03
C GLY A 113 -5.49 -4.47 3.51
N TRP A 114 -6.40 -3.80 2.79
CA TRP A 114 -6.37 -3.71 1.33
C TRP A 114 -5.07 -3.10 0.83
N LEU A 115 -4.63 -2.01 1.46
CA LEU A 115 -3.44 -1.27 1.06
C LEU A 115 -2.14 -2.07 1.31
N ILE A 116 -2.05 -2.77 2.45
CA ILE A 116 -0.95 -3.70 2.76
C ILE A 116 -0.85 -4.80 1.71
N TYR A 117 -1.99 -5.38 1.32
CA TYR A 117 -2.06 -6.42 0.28
C TYR A 117 -1.65 -5.87 -1.09
N HIS A 118 -2.24 -4.75 -1.51
CA HIS A 118 -2.04 -4.17 -2.84
C HIS A 118 -0.59 -3.70 -3.06
N ILE A 119 0.04 -3.11 -2.04
CA ILE A 119 1.44 -2.63 -2.13
C ILE A 119 2.44 -3.79 -1.95
N LYS A 120 1.98 -4.98 -1.57
CA LYS A 120 2.85 -6.08 -1.09
C LYS A 120 3.86 -5.57 -0.06
N PHE A 121 3.35 -4.80 0.89
CA PHE A 121 4.15 -3.97 1.80
C PHE A 121 5.31 -4.74 2.45
N ILE A 122 5.01 -5.92 2.99
CA ILE A 122 6.00 -6.77 3.67
C ILE A 122 7.12 -7.23 2.72
N GLU A 123 6.79 -7.59 1.48
CA GLU A 123 7.80 -7.97 0.48
C GLU A 123 8.71 -6.80 0.14
N LYS A 124 8.15 -5.59 0.02
CA LYS A 124 8.92 -4.36 -0.23
C LYS A 124 9.86 -4.04 0.93
N CYS A 125 9.37 -4.17 2.17
CA CYS A 125 10.19 -4.05 3.39
C CYS A 125 11.33 -5.08 3.44
N MET A 126 11.03 -6.35 3.13
CA MET A 126 12.06 -7.39 3.06
C MET A 126 13.12 -7.08 2.01
N LYS A 127 12.72 -6.63 0.81
CA LYS A 127 13.66 -6.21 -0.25
C LYS A 127 14.55 -5.05 0.21
N LEU A 128 14.00 -4.04 0.89
CA LEU A 128 14.79 -2.92 1.42
C LEU A 128 15.79 -3.37 2.48
N CYS A 129 15.38 -4.26 3.39
CA CYS A 129 16.26 -4.82 4.41
C CYS A 129 17.40 -5.65 3.79
N LEU A 130 17.13 -6.39 2.72
CA LEU A 130 18.17 -7.15 2.01
C LEU A 130 19.11 -6.24 1.22
N LYS A 131 18.60 -5.15 0.62
CA LYS A 131 19.43 -4.15 -0.09
C LYS A 131 20.40 -3.45 0.85
N SER A 132 20.01 -3.13 2.08
CA SER A 132 20.94 -2.56 3.05
C SER A 132 22.06 -3.54 3.46
N ILE A 133 21.79 -4.85 3.41
CA ILE A 133 22.75 -5.91 3.74
C ILE A 133 23.64 -6.25 2.53
N SER A 134 23.07 -6.20 1.33
CA SER A 134 23.70 -6.57 0.06
C SER A 134 24.04 -5.30 -0.71
N ASN A 135 25.15 -4.65 -0.35
CA ASN A 135 25.69 -3.50 -1.09
C ASN A 135 26.29 -3.88 -2.46
N ASP A 136 25.78 -4.92 -3.13
CA ASP A 136 26.19 -5.26 -4.50
C ASP A 136 25.00 -5.80 -5.31
N ASN A 137 24.70 -5.04 -6.37
CA ASN A 137 24.06 -5.37 -7.63
C ASN A 137 23.48 -6.79 -7.78
N GLN A 138 22.16 -6.90 -7.99
CA GLN A 138 21.63 -7.31 -9.30
C GLN A 138 20.10 -7.27 -9.39
N THR A 139 19.71 -7.16 -10.65
CA THR A 139 18.44 -6.75 -11.27
C THR A 139 17.30 -7.75 -11.18
N ASP A 140 16.11 -7.18 -11.25
CA ASP A 140 14.78 -7.79 -11.29
C ASP A 140 14.65 -8.98 -12.25
N LYS A 141 14.09 -10.08 -11.72
CA LYS A 141 13.26 -11.03 -12.47
C LYS A 141 12.09 -11.44 -11.60
N ASP A 142 10.97 -10.74 -11.77
CA ASP A 142 9.71 -11.03 -11.11
C ASP A 142 9.01 -12.23 -11.76
N GLN A 143 8.92 -13.33 -11.01
CA GLN A 143 7.73 -14.19 -10.86
C GLN A 143 8.02 -15.42 -9.96
N ASN A 144 9.28 -15.68 -9.57
CA ASN A 144 9.68 -16.70 -8.58
C ASN A 144 10.21 -16.11 -7.25
N VAL A 145 9.88 -14.85 -6.99
CA VAL A 145 10.62 -13.95 -6.08
C VAL A 145 10.37 -14.19 -4.59
N LYS A 146 9.18 -14.67 -4.19
CA LYS A 146 8.88 -14.84 -2.75
C LYS A 146 9.67 -15.99 -2.13
N CYS A 147 9.80 -17.13 -2.81
CA CYS A 147 10.61 -18.25 -2.32
C CYS A 147 12.10 -17.90 -2.27
N ASP A 148 12.59 -17.22 -3.31
CA ASP A 148 13.98 -16.76 -3.39
C ASP A 148 14.30 -15.73 -2.28
N LEU A 149 13.41 -14.75 -2.02
CA LEU A 149 13.60 -13.78 -0.93
C LEU A 149 13.68 -14.45 0.44
N ILE A 150 12.84 -15.44 0.71
CA ILE A 150 12.83 -16.16 1.99
C ILE A 150 14.14 -16.93 2.15
N GLU A 151 14.66 -17.56 1.09
CA GLU A 151 15.95 -18.23 1.11
C GLU A 151 17.10 -17.24 1.32
N GLN A 152 17.06 -16.07 0.67
CA GLN A 152 18.02 -14.99 0.88
C GLN A 152 17.99 -14.47 2.32
N ILE A 153 16.82 -14.26 2.93
CA ILE A 153 16.70 -13.88 4.34
C ILE A 153 17.25 -14.96 5.26
N LYS A 154 16.95 -16.25 4.99
CA LYS A 154 17.52 -17.37 5.76
C LYS A 154 19.04 -17.41 5.64
N GLN A 155 19.58 -17.18 4.44
CA GLN A 155 21.01 -17.13 4.18
C GLN A 155 21.66 -15.96 4.90
N ALA A 156 21.12 -14.75 4.79
CA ALA A 156 21.58 -13.56 5.51
C ALA A 156 21.58 -13.79 7.03
N LYS A 157 20.50 -14.37 7.58
CA LYS A 157 20.42 -14.71 9.02
C LYS A 157 21.53 -15.69 9.45
N ARG A 158 21.83 -16.70 8.63
CA ARG A 158 22.92 -17.66 8.89
C ARG A 158 24.29 -16.99 8.81
N SER A 159 24.50 -16.11 7.83
CA SER A 159 25.73 -15.34 7.68
C SER A 159 25.96 -14.42 8.88
N ASN A 160 24.93 -13.69 9.33
CA ASN A 160 25.02 -12.85 10.52
C ASN A 160 25.33 -13.67 11.77
N LEU A 161 24.69 -14.84 11.96
CA LEU A 161 25.01 -15.70 13.10
C LEU A 161 26.47 -16.18 13.10
N LYS A 162 27.02 -16.51 11.93
CA LYS A 162 28.44 -16.87 11.79
C LYS A 162 29.36 -15.69 12.13
N VAL A 163 29.08 -14.50 11.59
CA VAL A 163 29.87 -13.29 11.89
C VAL A 163 29.80 -12.96 13.37
N ARG A 164 28.62 -13.02 13.99
CA ARG A 164 28.44 -12.85 15.44
C ARG A 164 29.33 -13.81 16.24
N SER A 165 29.28 -15.11 15.92
CA SER A 165 30.10 -16.10 16.64
C SER A 165 31.60 -15.85 16.51
N ARG A 166 32.06 -15.33 15.35
CA ARG A 166 33.46 -14.94 15.14
C ARG A 166 33.83 -13.70 15.95
N LEU A 167 32.98 -12.67 15.95
CA LEU A 167 33.19 -11.45 16.73
C LEU A 167 33.24 -11.73 18.24
N GLN A 168 32.38 -12.63 18.74
CA GLN A 168 32.40 -13.03 20.15
C GLN A 168 33.64 -13.86 20.51
N ALA A 169 34.13 -14.73 19.61
CA ALA A 169 35.39 -15.45 19.82
C ALA A 169 36.60 -14.51 19.85
N ILE A 170 36.55 -13.43 19.07
CA ILE A 170 37.56 -12.35 19.05
C ILE A 170 37.49 -11.55 20.37
N GLU A 171 36.30 -11.22 20.86
CA GLU A 171 36.09 -10.50 22.12
C GLU A 171 36.60 -11.29 23.34
N HIS A 172 36.42 -12.61 23.34
CA HIS A 172 36.79 -13.49 24.46
C HIS A 172 38.19 -14.14 24.35
N MET A 173 39.00 -13.76 23.35
CA MET A 173 40.34 -14.33 23.11
C MET A 173 40.37 -15.86 22.99
N ASP A 174 39.30 -16.48 22.48
CA ASP A 174 39.18 -17.93 22.32
C ASP A 174 39.57 -18.36 20.90
N LEU A 175 40.63 -17.75 20.36
CA LEU A 175 41.16 -18.08 19.04
C LEU A 175 42.11 -19.27 19.19
N GLN A 176 41.66 -20.46 18.78
CA GLN A 176 42.54 -21.60 18.62
C GLN A 176 43.79 -21.21 17.81
N GLU A 177 44.97 -21.48 18.36
CA GLU A 177 46.32 -20.95 18.01
C GLU A 177 46.77 -21.10 16.53
N ASN A 178 45.96 -21.67 15.63
CA ASN A 178 46.34 -21.95 14.23
C ASN A 178 45.35 -21.40 13.19
N ARG A 179 44.83 -20.18 13.38
CA ARG A 179 44.01 -19.52 12.33
C ARG A 179 44.67 -18.25 11.82
N HIS A 180 44.83 -18.18 10.50
CA HIS A 180 45.23 -16.96 9.81
C HIS A 180 44.15 -15.90 10.01
N MET A 181 44.52 -14.83 10.71
CA MET A 181 43.67 -13.67 10.96
C MET A 181 43.51 -12.85 9.69
N SER A 182 42.26 -12.54 9.32
CA SER A 182 41.97 -11.59 8.25
C SER A 182 42.45 -10.18 8.63
N SER A 183 42.80 -9.36 7.64
CA SER A 183 43.13 -7.94 7.84
C SER A 183 42.01 -7.17 8.57
N PHE A 184 40.76 -7.56 8.32
CA PHE A 184 39.58 -7.01 9.02
C PHE A 184 39.53 -7.43 10.49
N GLU A 185 39.89 -8.68 10.81
CA GLU A 185 39.91 -9.16 12.19
C GLU A 185 41.05 -8.51 12.97
N ILE A 186 42.22 -8.31 12.34
CA ILE A 186 43.34 -7.54 12.92
C ILE A 186 42.92 -6.09 13.21
N GLN A 187 42.19 -5.45 12.30
CA GLN A 187 41.66 -4.09 12.48
C GLN A 187 40.64 -4.01 13.63
N LEU A 188 39.78 -5.02 13.78
CA LEU A 188 38.83 -5.09 14.89
C LEU A 188 39.53 -5.30 16.24
N TYR A 189 40.61 -6.09 16.28
CA TYR A 189 41.45 -6.26 17.47
C TYR A 189 42.09 -4.95 17.94
N GLN A 190 42.47 -4.07 17.01
CA GLN A 190 43.06 -2.77 17.33
C GLN A 190 42.05 -1.79 17.95
N TYR A 191 40.75 -2.02 17.74
CA TYR A 191 39.69 -1.13 18.19
C TYR A 191 38.51 -1.91 18.82
N PRO A 192 38.64 -2.36 20.08
CA PRO A 192 37.60 -3.15 20.76
C PRO A 192 36.24 -2.46 20.88
N HIS A 193 36.23 -1.13 20.89
CA HIS A 193 35.00 -0.33 20.90
C HIS A 193 34.21 -0.42 19.58
N LEU A 194 34.88 -0.70 18.46
CA LEU A 194 34.21 -0.93 17.18
C LEU A 194 33.54 -2.31 17.18
N ILE A 195 34.15 -3.33 17.83
CA ILE A 195 33.57 -4.68 17.94
C ILE A 195 32.20 -4.63 18.62
N SER A 196 32.09 -3.94 19.76
CA SER A 196 30.82 -3.83 20.48
C SER A 196 29.76 -3.08 19.67
N GLN A 197 30.15 -2.02 18.93
CA GLN A 197 29.25 -1.31 18.03
C GLN A 197 28.78 -2.20 16.87
N TYR A 198 29.68 -2.98 16.25
CA TYR A 198 29.34 -3.93 15.20
C TYR A 198 28.42 -5.04 15.70
N LEU A 199 28.67 -5.59 16.90
CA LEU A 199 27.79 -6.58 17.52
C LEU A 199 26.37 -6.02 17.73
N ILE A 200 26.25 -4.78 18.20
CA ILE A 200 24.95 -4.12 18.38
C ILE A 200 24.22 -3.96 17.04
N GLU A 201 24.89 -3.48 15.99
CA GLU A 201 24.25 -3.33 14.67
C GLU A 201 23.86 -4.68 14.06
N LEU A 202 24.72 -5.68 14.20
CA LEU A 202 24.48 -7.02 13.69
C LEU A 202 23.35 -7.74 14.44
N ASP A 203 23.17 -7.43 15.74
CA ASP A 203 22.03 -7.90 16.54
C ASP A 203 20.72 -7.24 16.11
N LYS A 204 20.74 -5.95 15.81
CA LYS A 204 19.58 -5.26 15.22
C LYS A 204 19.18 -5.90 13.90
N GLU A 205 20.14 -6.19 13.02
CA GLU A 205 19.88 -6.87 11.75
C GLU A 205 19.36 -8.30 11.94
N HIS A 206 19.97 -9.07 12.84
CA HIS A 206 19.53 -10.43 13.14
C HIS A 206 18.09 -10.45 13.67
N HIS A 207 17.74 -9.49 14.52
CA HIS A 207 16.39 -9.32 15.04
C HIS A 207 15.40 -8.96 13.92
N LYS A 208 15.73 -8.00 13.05
CA LYS A 208 14.93 -7.64 11.86
C LYS A 208 14.61 -8.86 10.99
N LEU A 209 15.64 -9.62 10.60
CA LEU A 209 15.47 -10.83 9.76
C LEU A 209 14.63 -11.91 10.48
N SER A 210 14.75 -12.02 11.80
CA SER A 210 13.96 -12.97 12.59
C SER A 210 12.47 -12.62 12.62
N LEU A 211 12.14 -11.33 12.72
CA LEU A 211 10.76 -10.85 12.67
C LEU A 211 10.11 -11.14 11.31
N PHE A 212 10.82 -10.91 10.20
CA PHE A 212 10.29 -11.24 8.88
C PHE A 212 10.02 -12.73 8.69
N LEU A 213 10.91 -13.60 9.17
CA LEU A 213 10.69 -15.04 9.13
C LEU A 213 9.51 -15.48 10.00
N TYR A 214 9.33 -14.85 11.17
CA TYR A 214 8.19 -15.10 12.05
C TYR A 214 6.88 -14.66 11.38
N TRP A 215 6.82 -13.44 10.86
CA TRP A 215 5.67 -12.94 10.10
C TRP A 215 5.30 -13.87 8.95
N ASN A 216 6.26 -14.25 8.10
CA ASN A 216 5.99 -15.11 6.95
C ASN A 216 5.41 -16.48 7.35
N LYS A 217 5.80 -17.03 8.51
CA LYS A 217 5.24 -18.30 9.01
C LYS A 217 3.79 -18.16 9.47
N HIS A 218 3.38 -16.96 9.91
CA HIS A 218 2.10 -16.71 10.57
C HIS A 218 1.20 -15.72 9.80
N GLU A 219 1.59 -15.34 8.59
CA GLU A 219 0.86 -14.40 7.71
C GLU A 219 -0.59 -14.84 7.47
N ASN A 220 -0.80 -16.14 7.31
CA ASN A 220 -2.12 -16.73 7.12
C ASN A 220 -3.07 -16.48 8.30
N ILE A 221 -2.56 -16.42 9.53
CA ILE A 221 -3.38 -16.16 10.72
C ILE A 221 -3.78 -14.68 10.75
N PHE A 222 -2.89 -13.76 10.34
CA PHE A 222 -3.22 -12.35 10.19
C PHE A 222 -4.35 -12.14 9.16
N TRP A 223 -4.25 -12.76 7.97
CA TRP A 223 -5.30 -12.61 6.96
C TRP A 223 -6.63 -13.22 7.37
N LYS A 224 -6.63 -14.39 8.02
CA LYS A 224 -7.86 -14.95 8.61
C LYS A 224 -8.46 -14.06 9.69
N TRP A 225 -7.63 -13.33 10.45
CA TRP A 225 -8.14 -12.35 11.40
C TRP A 225 -8.74 -11.14 10.68
N MET A 226 -8.11 -10.64 9.61
CA MET A 226 -8.66 -9.57 8.78
C MET A 226 -10.00 -9.95 8.14
N GLU A 227 -10.16 -11.20 7.69
CA GLU A 227 -11.46 -11.73 7.22
C GLU A 227 -12.53 -11.60 8.32
N SER A 228 -12.18 -11.92 9.58
CA SER A 228 -13.12 -11.74 10.70
C SER A 228 -13.51 -10.28 11.00
N VAL A 229 -12.73 -9.31 10.53
CA VAL A 229 -13.07 -7.87 10.62
C VAL A 229 -14.09 -7.49 9.54
N LEU A 230 -14.10 -8.20 8.41
CA LEU A 230 -15.07 -8.03 7.33
C LEU A 230 -16.42 -8.65 7.70
N ASP A 231 -16.44 -9.82 8.33
CA ASP A 231 -17.65 -10.60 8.61
C ASP A 231 -18.59 -10.02 9.69
N GLN A 232 -18.14 -9.04 10.47
CA GLN A 232 -19.00 -8.43 11.50
C GLN A 232 -20.03 -7.49 10.84
N PRO A 233 -21.34 -7.56 11.16
CA PRO A 233 -22.31 -6.63 10.58
C PRO A 233 -21.95 -5.20 11.00
N ILE A 234 -21.86 -4.29 10.03
CA ILE A 234 -21.76 -2.85 10.29
C ILE A 234 -23.13 -2.45 10.87
N THR A 235 -23.17 -1.80 12.03
CA THR A 235 -24.40 -1.26 12.61
C THR A 235 -24.86 -0.09 11.72
N ILE A 236 -25.65 -0.41 10.69
CA ILE A 236 -26.22 0.55 9.75
C ILE A 236 -27.52 1.05 10.37
N GLU A 237 -27.48 2.15 11.13
CA GLU A 237 -28.71 2.77 11.63
C GLU A 237 -29.16 4.00 10.84
N ASN A 238 -28.36 4.58 9.91
CA ASN A 238 -28.71 5.88 9.31
C ASN A 238 -28.59 6.04 7.77
N ASN A 239 -28.38 4.98 6.98
CA ASN A 239 -27.99 5.14 5.56
C ASN A 239 -28.95 4.59 4.48
N GLU A 240 -30.18 4.19 4.80
CA GLU A 240 -31.14 3.78 3.76
C GLU A 240 -31.51 4.95 2.82
N LEU A 241 -31.56 6.19 3.32
CA LEU A 241 -31.92 7.36 2.49
C LEU A 241 -30.78 7.89 1.60
N LEU A 242 -29.51 7.69 1.98
CA LEU A 242 -28.35 8.19 1.20
C LEU A 242 -27.88 7.21 0.12
N ARG A 243 -28.08 5.89 0.30
CA ARG A 243 -27.76 4.89 -0.73
C ARG A 243 -28.68 4.96 -1.94
N ASP A 244 -29.98 5.14 -1.73
CA ASP A 244 -30.95 5.17 -2.83
C ASP A 244 -30.74 6.34 -3.78
N VAL A 245 -30.36 7.52 -3.27
CA VAL A 245 -30.14 8.71 -4.11
C VAL A 245 -28.84 8.59 -4.92
N ASN A 246 -27.78 8.02 -4.33
CA ASN A 246 -26.48 7.92 -5.01
C ASN A 246 -26.43 6.75 -6.01
N CYS A 247 -27.08 5.62 -5.70
CA CYS A 247 -27.21 4.50 -6.63
C CYS A 247 -28.04 4.87 -7.87
N GLN A 248 -29.15 5.60 -7.71
CA GLN A 248 -29.97 6.02 -8.85
C GLN A 248 -29.23 7.02 -9.76
N TYR A 249 -28.44 7.94 -9.19
CA TYR A 249 -27.65 8.89 -9.99
C TYR A 249 -26.52 8.20 -10.76
N LEU A 250 -25.77 7.31 -10.09
CA LEU A 250 -24.68 6.56 -10.72
C LEU A 250 -25.18 5.56 -11.76
N GLU A 251 -26.34 4.92 -11.54
CA GLU A 251 -26.98 4.06 -12.54
C GLU A 251 -27.46 4.87 -13.74
N ALA A 252 -28.00 6.07 -13.53
CA ALA A 252 -28.40 6.96 -14.62
C ALA A 252 -27.19 7.47 -15.43
N GLU A 253 -26.06 7.80 -14.80
CA GLU A 253 -24.83 8.13 -15.54
C GLU A 253 -24.26 6.91 -16.26
N ARG A 254 -24.23 5.74 -15.62
CA ARG A 254 -23.76 4.50 -16.24
C ARG A 254 -24.60 4.11 -17.45
N GLN A 255 -25.92 4.32 -17.40
CA GLN A 255 -26.80 4.12 -18.55
C GLN A 255 -26.52 5.11 -19.68
N LYS A 256 -26.20 6.36 -19.38
CA LYS A 256 -25.78 7.34 -20.40
C LYS A 256 -24.47 6.94 -21.08
N PHE A 257 -23.51 6.44 -20.31
CA PHE A 257 -22.24 5.95 -20.87
C PHE A 257 -22.45 4.70 -21.72
N ASN A 258 -23.25 3.73 -21.26
CA ASN A 258 -23.55 2.54 -22.05
C ASN A 258 -24.27 2.89 -23.35
N ALA A 259 -25.22 3.83 -23.33
CA ALA A 259 -25.88 4.31 -24.55
C ALA A 259 -24.92 5.01 -25.52
N ALA A 260 -23.93 5.76 -25.00
CA ALA A 260 -22.90 6.36 -25.83
C ALA A 260 -21.97 5.30 -26.46
N ILE A 261 -21.62 4.25 -25.71
CA ILE A 261 -20.84 3.11 -26.21
C ILE A 261 -21.61 2.39 -27.33
N ASP A 262 -22.90 2.08 -27.11
CA ASP A 262 -23.74 1.43 -28.13
C ASP A 262 -23.85 2.27 -29.42
N THR A 263 -23.85 3.61 -29.27
CA THR A 263 -23.87 4.53 -30.42
C THR A 263 -22.54 4.49 -31.19
N LEU A 264 -21.42 4.43 -30.47
CA LEU A 264 -20.08 4.30 -31.08
C LEU A 264 -19.89 2.95 -31.75
N ASP A 265 -20.35 1.86 -31.14
CA ASP A 265 -20.30 0.53 -31.73
C ASP A 265 -21.15 0.46 -32.99
N SER A 266 -22.34 1.08 -33.01
CA SER A 266 -23.17 1.20 -34.22
C SER A 266 -22.48 2.02 -35.32
N ALA A 267 -21.80 3.12 -34.96
CA ALA A 267 -21.03 3.92 -35.90
C ALA A 267 -19.82 3.16 -36.48
N LEU A 268 -19.15 2.35 -35.66
CA LEU A 268 -18.05 1.48 -36.11
C LEU A 268 -18.55 0.41 -37.07
N VAL A 269 -19.69 -0.22 -36.78
CA VAL A 269 -20.30 -1.21 -37.68
C VAL A 269 -20.71 -0.56 -39.01
N GLN A 270 -21.24 0.67 -38.99
CA GLN A 270 -21.56 1.41 -40.22
C GLN A 270 -20.29 1.76 -41.02
N LEU A 271 -19.22 2.17 -40.35
CA LEU A 271 -17.92 2.43 -40.98
C LEU A 271 -17.35 1.16 -41.61
N GLU A 272 -17.43 0.02 -40.93
CA GLU A 272 -16.96 -1.26 -41.43
C GLU A 272 -17.77 -1.73 -42.65
N GLN A 273 -19.10 -1.54 -42.63
CA GLN A 273 -19.97 -1.83 -43.78
C GLN A 273 -19.69 -0.91 -44.97
N LEU A 274 -19.46 0.39 -44.74
CA LEU A 274 -19.09 1.33 -45.80
C LEU A 274 -17.70 1.02 -46.38
N TRP A 275 -16.78 0.53 -45.55
CA TRP A 275 -15.44 0.13 -45.98
C TRP A 275 -15.47 -1.15 -46.82
N ILE A 276 -16.32 -2.11 -46.48
CA ILE A 276 -16.53 -3.35 -47.25
C ILE A 276 -17.25 -3.09 -48.59
N SER A 277 -18.09 -2.06 -48.67
CA SER A 277 -18.95 -1.81 -49.82
C SER A 277 -18.34 -0.91 -50.92
N ASN A 278 -17.18 -0.29 -50.70
CA ASN A 278 -16.73 0.83 -51.55
C ASN A 278 -15.23 0.75 -51.91
N ASP A 279 -14.92 0.33 -53.14
CA ASP A 279 -13.55 0.17 -53.68
C ASP A 279 -12.88 1.49 -54.13
N ASN A 280 -13.53 2.65 -53.96
CA ASN A 280 -12.97 3.96 -54.34
C ASN A 280 -12.49 4.77 -53.13
N HIS A 281 -11.20 4.64 -52.82
CA HIS A 281 -10.54 5.19 -51.62
C HIS A 281 -10.61 6.72 -51.41
N GLN A 282 -10.95 7.55 -52.40
CA GLN A 282 -10.91 9.03 -52.26
C GLN A 282 -12.20 9.67 -51.72
N SER A 283 -13.36 9.01 -51.81
CA SER A 283 -14.61 9.53 -51.19
C SER A 283 -14.66 9.19 -49.69
N ILE A 284 -14.09 8.05 -49.32
CA ILE A 284 -14.07 7.50 -47.96
C ILE A 284 -13.31 8.43 -47.00
N GLU A 285 -12.23 9.07 -47.44
CA GLU A 285 -11.39 9.90 -46.56
C GLU A 285 -12.13 11.14 -46.05
N ARG A 286 -13.03 11.73 -46.86
CA ARG A 286 -13.88 12.84 -46.42
C ARG A 286 -14.97 12.39 -45.46
N ASP A 287 -15.63 11.27 -45.75
CA ASP A 287 -16.72 10.76 -44.92
C ASP A 287 -16.21 10.20 -43.57
N VAL A 288 -15.05 9.54 -43.57
CA VAL A 288 -14.35 9.11 -42.35
C VAL A 288 -13.88 10.32 -41.54
N SER A 289 -13.36 11.37 -42.19
CA SER A 289 -12.98 12.61 -41.47
C SER A 289 -14.17 13.30 -40.81
N LEU A 290 -15.35 13.28 -41.46
CA LEU A 290 -16.59 13.81 -40.90
C LEU A 290 -17.09 12.97 -39.71
N ILE A 291 -16.95 11.65 -39.79
CA ILE A 291 -17.33 10.76 -38.68
C ILE A 291 -16.35 10.86 -37.51
N ILE A 292 -15.04 10.92 -37.78
CA ILE A 292 -14.01 11.14 -36.74
C ILE A 292 -14.23 12.48 -36.04
N THR A 293 -14.49 13.56 -36.79
CA THR A 293 -14.78 14.87 -36.17
C THR A 293 -16.12 14.87 -35.42
N SER A 294 -17.11 14.08 -35.84
CA SER A 294 -18.33 13.89 -35.06
C SER A 294 -18.09 13.12 -33.77
N ILE A 295 -17.22 12.10 -33.80
CA ILE A 295 -16.83 11.34 -32.61
C ILE A 295 -16.01 12.22 -31.65
N ASP A 296 -15.02 12.96 -32.16
CA ASP A 296 -14.19 13.85 -31.36
C ASP A 296 -15.00 14.97 -30.70
N THR A 297 -16.02 15.50 -31.38
CA THR A 297 -16.92 16.51 -30.79
C THR A 297 -17.83 15.90 -29.73
N GLN A 298 -18.30 14.66 -29.89
CA GLN A 298 -19.06 13.94 -28.86
C GLN A 298 -18.19 13.58 -27.64
N ILE A 299 -16.96 13.11 -27.86
CA ILE A 299 -15.99 12.83 -26.78
C ILE A 299 -15.68 14.12 -26.02
N SER A 300 -15.43 15.22 -26.73
CA SER A 300 -15.15 16.52 -26.12
C SER A 300 -16.35 17.08 -25.35
N SER A 301 -17.57 16.86 -25.85
CA SER A 301 -18.82 17.20 -25.15
C SER A 301 -18.96 16.42 -23.84
N LEU A 302 -18.77 15.10 -23.88
CA LEU A 302 -18.81 14.24 -22.70
C LEU A 302 -17.72 14.62 -21.68
N PHE A 303 -16.52 14.93 -22.16
CA PHE A 303 -15.41 15.36 -21.31
C PHE A 303 -15.68 16.71 -20.63
N ASN A 304 -16.28 17.66 -21.36
CA ASN A 304 -16.69 18.95 -20.80
C ASN A 304 -17.87 18.82 -19.82
N GLN A 305 -18.81 17.90 -20.07
CA GLN A 305 -19.86 17.58 -19.11
C GLN A 305 -19.30 16.96 -17.82
N LEU A 306 -18.30 16.08 -17.93
CA LEU A 306 -17.56 15.54 -16.78
C LEU A 306 -16.84 16.64 -15.98
N LEU A 307 -16.17 17.58 -16.64
CA LEU A 307 -15.50 18.72 -15.99
C LEU A 307 -16.49 19.65 -15.28
N ASN A 308 -17.64 19.93 -15.88
CA ASN A 308 -18.70 20.74 -15.26
C ASN A 308 -19.42 20.02 -14.12
N ASN A 309 -19.59 18.70 -14.19
CA ASN A 309 -20.16 17.93 -13.07
C ASN A 309 -19.18 17.82 -11.90
N LYS A 310 -17.86 17.77 -12.18
CA LYS A 310 -16.80 17.81 -11.17
C LYS A 310 -16.76 19.15 -10.42
N SER A 311 -17.09 20.27 -11.07
CA SER A 311 -17.21 21.58 -10.40
C SER A 311 -18.49 21.69 -9.55
N LEU A 312 -19.59 21.05 -9.96
CA LEU A 312 -20.83 20.92 -9.17
C LEU A 312 -20.66 20.05 -7.91
N LEU A 313 -19.91 18.95 -7.99
CA LEU A 313 -19.56 18.13 -6.83
C LEU A 313 -18.63 18.87 -5.86
N ARG A 314 -17.68 19.67 -6.38
CA ARG A 314 -16.80 20.52 -5.56
C ARG A 314 -17.56 21.66 -4.88
N ASN A 315 -18.66 22.17 -5.44
CA ASN A 315 -19.43 23.25 -4.82
C ASN A 315 -20.48 22.76 -3.82
N LYS A 316 -21.00 21.54 -3.96
CA LYS A 316 -21.92 20.95 -2.95
C LYS A 316 -21.21 20.53 -1.66
N SER A 317 -19.92 20.21 -1.70
CA SER A 317 -19.13 19.87 -0.51
C SER A 317 -18.70 21.08 0.35
N PHE A 318 -19.10 22.30 -0.01
CA PHE A 318 -18.77 23.54 0.73
C PHE A 318 -20.02 24.27 1.28
N SER A 319 -21.22 23.70 1.16
CA SER A 319 -22.48 24.37 1.57
C SER A 319 -23.38 23.57 2.51
N GLU A 320 -22.87 22.47 3.07
CA GLU A 320 -23.40 21.79 4.26
C GLU A 320 -22.24 21.61 5.24
#